data_AF-A0A7X5JCZ2-F1
#
_entry.id   AF-A0A7X5JCZ2-F1
#
_cell.length_a   1.000
_cell.length_b   1.000
_cell.length_c   1.000
_cell.angle_alpha   90.00
_cell.angle_beta   90.00
_cell.angle_gamma   90.00
#
_symmetry.space_group_name_H-M   'P 1'
#
loop_
_entity.id
_entity.type
_entity.pdbx_description
1 polymer ?
#
loop_
_entity_poly.entity_id
_entity_poly.type
_entity_poly.pdbx_seq_one_letter_code
_entity_poly.pdbx_strand_id
1 'polypeptide(L)'
;MIKPEINELLRQYVRDNLSPDEKDRTFVSNIYDSFTELLNNNCIQIGSYPRFTSIRPLHDLDILYILGQWNQYAHNPQSALSKLFESVKADYKNPTNYTVKVSLQTHSVTVAYMDGDKEIFSVDIVPAYIFSKNEFQLDTYKVPELLRKRHGNKRNEFYQQLAIQGREMGWIDSDPRGYIKVASDINKSNNDFRKSVKFVKAWANSYKEEYDDFKMKSFHIEQLITIQYKLNSNLEIFDAIFNFFLQLPDSFSRPQITDRADSTRYIDDYIKDLTQAQRDLILEARNQFLSQLESIYFDVEIEDLLQPVLYTRLPSEDFLFDRQIPTLTETTMTIEGWIQKNGNDFRRLTQQGFIDNGLKIKFRLHMGVDCDEYWWKVKNDNNCEQPRGDITVGNTKNVPEDTKYPGNHYVECYAIRDGICVAKARQNVVIKHQSKKYY
;
A
#
# COMPACT_ATOMS: atom_id res chain seq x y z
N MET A 1 10.58 -10.65 -15.97
CA MET A 1 9.47 -10.40 -16.90
C MET A 1 9.61 -8.99 -17.47
N ILE A 2 9.21 -8.73 -18.72
CA ILE A 2 9.28 -7.37 -19.28
C ILE A 2 8.11 -6.50 -18.77
N LYS A 3 8.28 -5.18 -18.78
CA LYS A 3 7.28 -4.25 -18.25
C LYS A 3 5.88 -4.40 -18.86
N PRO A 4 5.70 -4.56 -20.19
CA PRO A 4 4.37 -4.74 -20.77
C PRO A 4 3.60 -5.95 -20.22
N GLU A 5 4.30 -7.06 -19.97
CA GLU A 5 3.70 -8.28 -19.42
C GLU A 5 3.28 -8.07 -17.96
N ILE A 6 4.16 -7.48 -17.14
CA ILE A 6 3.84 -7.15 -15.73
C ILE A 6 2.64 -6.20 -15.66
N ASN A 7 2.62 -5.17 -16.52
CA ASN A 7 1.51 -4.23 -16.60
C ASN A 7 0.20 -4.93 -16.93
N GLU A 8 0.19 -5.86 -17.88
CA GLU A 8 -1.03 -6.60 -18.24
C GLU A 8 -1.51 -7.47 -17.08
N LEU A 9 -0.62 -8.22 -16.44
CA LEU A 9 -0.96 -9.05 -15.28
C LEU A 9 -1.53 -8.21 -14.13
N LEU A 10 -0.91 -7.06 -13.81
CA LEU A 10 -1.41 -6.14 -12.78
C LEU A 10 -2.79 -5.58 -13.16
N ARG A 11 -2.98 -5.14 -14.41
CA ARG A 11 -4.25 -4.59 -14.91
C ARG A 11 -5.36 -5.63 -14.85
N GLN A 12 -5.07 -6.86 -15.26
CA GLN A 12 -6.00 -7.98 -15.24
C GLN A 12 -6.38 -8.33 -13.80
N TYR A 13 -5.39 -8.53 -12.93
CA TYR A 13 -5.63 -8.85 -11.52
C TYR A 13 -6.51 -7.80 -10.82
N VAL A 14 -6.23 -6.51 -11.03
CA VAL A 14 -7.04 -5.43 -10.44
C VAL A 14 -8.47 -5.41 -10.98
N ARG A 15 -8.66 -5.74 -12.26
CA ARG A 15 -9.99 -5.79 -12.88
C ARG A 15 -10.82 -6.94 -12.32
N ASP A 16 -10.21 -8.11 -12.25
CA ASP A 16 -10.92 -9.37 -12.01
C ASP A 16 -11.13 -9.61 -10.50
N ASN A 17 -10.15 -9.23 -9.68
CA ASN A 17 -10.15 -9.56 -8.25
C ASN A 17 -10.44 -8.35 -7.34
N LEU A 18 -9.96 -7.15 -7.68
CA LEU A 18 -10.00 -6.01 -6.76
C LEU A 18 -11.08 -4.98 -7.06
N SER A 19 -11.57 -4.90 -8.30
CA SER A 19 -12.53 -3.87 -8.69
C SER A 19 -13.97 -4.31 -8.42
N PRO A 20 -14.82 -3.47 -7.78
CA PRO A 20 -16.22 -3.79 -7.56
C PRO A 20 -16.91 -4.30 -8.82
N ASP A 21 -17.56 -5.46 -8.74
CA ASP A 21 -18.24 -6.09 -9.87
C ASP A 21 -19.67 -5.55 -10.05
N GLU A 22 -20.47 -6.21 -10.88
CA GLU A 22 -21.88 -5.80 -11.09
C GLU A 22 -22.74 -6.05 -9.85
N LYS A 23 -22.52 -7.15 -9.12
CA LYS A 23 -23.27 -7.48 -7.90
C LYS A 23 -22.99 -6.46 -6.81
N ASP A 24 -21.72 -6.10 -6.65
CA ASP A 24 -21.27 -5.05 -5.73
C ASP A 24 -21.96 -3.72 -6.04
N ARG A 25 -22.04 -3.35 -7.33
CA ARG A 25 -22.67 -2.11 -7.78
C ARG A 25 -24.19 -2.11 -7.55
N THR A 26 -24.89 -3.19 -7.89
CA THR A 26 -26.32 -3.32 -7.64
C THR A 26 -26.63 -3.25 -6.14
N PHE A 27 -25.82 -3.91 -5.31
CA PHE A 27 -25.94 -3.87 -3.86
C PHE A 27 -25.82 -2.44 -3.32
N VAL A 28 -24.77 -1.71 -3.70
CA VAL A 28 -24.57 -0.31 -3.28
C VAL A 28 -25.66 0.60 -3.82
N SER A 29 -26.11 0.43 -5.06
CA SER A 29 -27.20 1.23 -5.63
C SER A 29 -28.49 1.08 -4.84
N ASN A 30 -28.92 -0.16 -4.54
CA ASN A 30 -30.14 -0.40 -3.77
C ASN A 30 -30.08 0.25 -2.37
N ILE A 31 -28.92 0.14 -1.70
CA ILE A 31 -28.69 0.79 -0.41
C ILE A 31 -28.78 2.30 -0.54
N TYR A 32 -28.10 2.88 -1.53
CA TYR A 32 -28.06 4.32 -1.74
C TYR A 32 -29.44 4.89 -2.11
N ASP A 33 -30.23 4.17 -2.91
CA ASP A 33 -31.60 4.56 -3.26
C ASP A 33 -32.50 4.64 -2.01
N SER A 34 -32.39 3.66 -1.10
CA SER A 34 -33.11 3.69 0.17
C SER A 34 -32.72 4.90 1.06
N PHE A 35 -31.43 5.25 1.11
CA PHE A 35 -31.01 6.47 1.83
C PHE A 35 -31.44 7.75 1.12
N THR A 36 -31.49 7.75 -0.21
CA THR A 36 -31.98 8.88 -1.00
C THR A 36 -33.45 9.14 -0.70
N GLU A 37 -34.27 8.10 -0.57
CA GLU A 37 -35.66 8.21 -0.12
C GLU A 37 -35.74 8.75 1.32
N LEU A 38 -35.01 8.16 2.27
CA LEU A 38 -34.99 8.59 3.68
C LEU A 38 -34.62 10.08 3.83
N LEU A 39 -33.61 10.53 3.09
CA LEU A 39 -33.05 11.87 3.20
C LEU A 39 -33.71 12.87 2.24
N ASN A 40 -34.84 12.51 1.63
CA ASN A 40 -35.61 13.35 0.71
C ASN A 40 -34.77 13.92 -0.44
N ASN A 41 -33.94 13.09 -1.08
CA ASN A 41 -33.00 13.47 -2.15
C ASN A 41 -31.93 14.51 -1.75
N ASN A 42 -31.77 14.83 -0.46
CA ASN A 42 -30.77 15.78 0.01
C ASN A 42 -29.45 15.10 0.39
N CYS A 43 -29.00 14.14 -0.40
CA CYS A 43 -27.74 13.45 -0.13
C CYS A 43 -26.93 13.18 -1.39
N ILE A 44 -25.62 13.00 -1.21
CA ILE A 44 -24.69 12.62 -2.27
C ILE A 44 -23.74 11.53 -1.79
N GLN A 45 -23.35 10.62 -2.69
CA GLN A 45 -22.23 9.71 -2.43
C GLN A 45 -20.92 10.50 -2.37
N ILE A 46 -20.10 10.21 -1.35
CA ILE A 46 -18.74 10.73 -1.21
C ILE A 46 -17.78 9.56 -0.96
N GLY A 47 -16.53 9.85 -0.62
CA GLY A 47 -15.59 8.78 -0.29
C GLY A 47 -15.06 8.02 -1.50
N SER A 48 -14.54 6.81 -1.27
CA SER A 48 -13.79 6.07 -2.29
C SER A 48 -14.66 5.48 -3.41
N TYR A 49 -15.95 5.25 -3.13
CA TYR A 49 -16.89 4.67 -4.08
C TYR A 49 -17.15 5.55 -5.32
N PRO A 50 -17.61 6.82 -5.19
CA PRO A 50 -17.77 7.71 -6.35
C PRO A 50 -16.44 8.15 -6.98
N ARG A 51 -15.30 7.95 -6.32
CA ARG A 51 -13.96 8.10 -6.92
C ARG A 51 -13.54 6.88 -7.75
N PHE A 52 -14.28 5.79 -7.64
CA PHE A 52 -14.01 4.46 -8.22
C PHE A 52 -12.65 3.90 -7.77
N THR A 53 -12.27 4.18 -6.51
CA THR A 53 -11.05 3.68 -5.86
C THR A 53 -11.35 2.70 -4.73
N SER A 54 -12.62 2.34 -4.49
CA SER A 54 -13.00 1.20 -3.65
C SER A 54 -12.42 -0.11 -4.19
N ILE A 55 -12.05 -0.99 -3.27
CA ILE A 55 -11.57 -2.35 -3.56
C ILE A 55 -12.61 -3.38 -3.09
N ARG A 56 -12.42 -4.63 -3.48
CA ARG A 56 -13.19 -5.77 -2.97
C ARG A 56 -12.46 -6.47 -1.83
N PRO A 57 -13.19 -7.04 -0.84
CA PRO A 57 -14.64 -6.85 -0.64
C PRO A 57 -14.97 -5.38 -0.33
N LEU A 58 -16.17 -4.93 -0.69
CA LEU A 58 -16.63 -3.59 -0.33
C LEU A 58 -16.92 -3.54 1.17
N HIS A 59 -16.32 -2.58 1.88
CA HIS A 59 -16.49 -2.44 3.33
C HIS A 59 -17.44 -1.31 3.71
N ASP A 60 -17.38 -0.20 2.99
CA ASP A 60 -18.05 1.04 3.37
C ASP A 60 -18.63 1.82 2.17
N LEU A 61 -19.67 2.61 2.45
CA LEU A 61 -20.16 3.68 1.61
C LEU A 61 -20.32 4.95 2.45
N ASP A 62 -19.68 6.02 2.00
CA ASP A 62 -19.83 7.34 2.62
C ASP A 62 -20.95 8.14 1.92
N ILE A 63 -21.90 8.64 2.70
CA ILE A 63 -22.99 9.51 2.25
C ILE A 63 -22.90 10.84 2.96
N LEU A 64 -22.97 11.93 2.20
CA LEU A 64 -23.11 13.27 2.75
C LEU A 64 -24.59 13.66 2.77
N TYR A 65 -25.14 13.98 3.94
CA TYR A 65 -26.51 14.46 4.11
C TYR A 65 -26.54 15.99 4.20
N ILE A 66 -27.15 16.65 3.21
CA ILE A 66 -27.18 18.10 3.06
C ILE A 66 -28.36 18.69 3.86
N LEU A 67 -28.04 19.36 4.96
CA LEU A 67 -29.00 20.00 5.86
C LEU A 67 -29.47 21.38 5.39
N GLY A 68 -28.75 21.98 4.44
CA GLY A 68 -29.02 23.30 3.90
C GLY A 68 -27.76 24.15 3.72
N GLN A 69 -27.93 25.46 3.74
CA GLN A 69 -26.82 26.43 3.67
C GLN A 69 -26.23 26.68 5.05
N TRP A 70 -24.92 26.86 5.11
CA TRP A 70 -24.20 27.18 6.33
C TRP A 70 -24.63 28.54 6.87
N ASN A 71 -24.80 28.59 8.19
CA ASN A 71 -25.06 29.81 8.94
C ASN A 71 -24.07 29.84 10.10
N GLN A 72 -23.46 30.98 10.41
CA GLN A 72 -22.56 31.11 11.55
C GLN A 72 -23.25 30.88 12.92
N TYR A 73 -24.58 30.99 12.95
CA TYR A 73 -25.41 30.61 14.10
C TYR A 73 -25.91 29.15 13.99
N ALA A 74 -25.43 28.38 13.01
CA ALA A 74 -25.83 27.00 12.78
C ALA A 74 -25.43 26.11 13.96
N HIS A 75 -26.28 25.11 14.16
CA HIS A 75 -26.40 24.32 15.37
C HIS A 75 -25.15 23.52 15.73
N ASN A 76 -25.06 23.17 17.01
CA ASN A 76 -24.13 22.21 17.57
C ASN A 76 -24.11 20.90 16.73
N PRO A 77 -22.95 20.43 16.22
CA PRO A 77 -22.84 19.18 15.47
C PRO A 77 -23.51 17.97 16.15
N GLN A 78 -23.46 17.92 17.49
CA GLN A 78 -24.11 16.86 18.27
C GLN A 78 -25.62 16.83 18.05
N SER A 79 -26.27 17.99 17.91
CA SER A 79 -27.71 18.07 17.65
C SER A 79 -28.06 17.54 16.26
N ALA A 80 -27.25 17.89 15.25
CA ALA A 80 -27.42 17.40 13.89
C ALA A 80 -27.25 15.87 13.81
N LEU A 81 -26.20 15.35 14.45
CA LEU A 81 -25.93 13.91 14.55
C LEU A 81 -27.04 13.16 15.30
N SER A 82 -27.50 13.66 16.45
CA SER A 82 -28.58 13.02 17.20
C SER A 82 -29.89 13.00 16.41
N LYS A 83 -30.26 14.09 15.72
CA LYS A 83 -31.46 14.12 14.87
C LYS A 83 -31.38 13.13 13.72
N LEU A 84 -30.23 13.07 13.05
CA LEU A 84 -29.98 12.10 11.98
C LEU A 84 -30.08 10.67 12.51
N PHE A 85 -29.48 10.38 13.67
CA PHE A 85 -29.51 9.06 14.29
C PHE A 85 -30.92 8.60 14.60
N GLU A 86 -31.75 9.46 15.21
CA GLU A 86 -33.15 9.14 15.51
C GLU A 86 -33.98 8.92 14.23
N SER A 87 -33.78 9.74 13.20
CA SER A 87 -34.47 9.57 11.91
C SER A 87 -34.08 8.27 11.21
N VAL A 88 -32.79 7.91 11.18
CA VAL A 88 -32.33 6.63 10.62
C VAL A 88 -32.90 5.46 11.41
N LYS A 89 -32.98 5.54 12.75
CA LYS A 89 -33.58 4.47 13.56
C LYS A 89 -35.08 4.29 13.33
N ALA A 90 -35.81 5.38 13.15
CA ALA A 90 -37.27 5.35 13.02
C ALA A 90 -37.71 4.96 11.61
N ASP A 91 -37.05 5.52 10.59
CA ASP A 91 -37.63 5.60 9.24
C ASP A 91 -36.81 4.84 8.18
N TYR A 92 -35.61 4.35 8.49
CA TYR A 92 -34.77 3.66 7.50
C TYR A 92 -35.37 2.33 7.04
N LYS A 93 -35.52 2.19 5.72
CA LYS A 93 -36.02 0.97 5.07
C LYS A 93 -34.87 0.17 4.49
N ASN A 94 -34.41 -0.84 5.22
CA ASN A 94 -33.35 -1.72 4.75
C ASN A 94 -33.76 -2.47 3.46
N PRO A 95 -33.10 -2.25 2.31
CA PRO A 95 -33.44 -2.88 1.04
C PRO A 95 -32.76 -4.26 0.87
N THR A 96 -32.13 -4.79 1.91
CA THR A 96 -31.33 -6.02 1.89
C THR A 96 -31.90 -7.07 2.84
N ASN A 97 -31.39 -8.29 2.73
CA ASN A 97 -31.73 -9.39 3.65
C ASN A 97 -30.86 -9.40 4.92
N TYR A 98 -29.89 -8.50 5.05
CA TYR A 98 -29.00 -8.43 6.22
C TYR A 98 -29.70 -7.76 7.40
N THR A 99 -29.25 -8.05 8.63
CA THR A 99 -29.71 -7.28 9.79
C THR A 99 -28.93 -5.97 9.89
N VAL A 100 -29.57 -4.89 10.35
CA VAL A 100 -28.91 -3.58 10.46
C VAL A 100 -28.69 -3.15 11.90
N LYS A 101 -27.50 -2.62 12.19
CA LYS A 101 -27.15 -1.99 13.46
C LYS A 101 -26.82 -0.51 13.23
N VAL A 102 -27.61 0.37 13.82
CA VAL A 102 -27.41 1.83 13.73
C VAL A 102 -26.60 2.30 14.93
N SER A 103 -25.51 3.04 14.68
CA SER A 103 -24.63 3.57 15.72
C SER A 103 -24.27 5.03 15.46
N LEU A 104 -24.09 5.79 16.55
CA LEU A 104 -23.66 7.18 16.49
C LEU A 104 -22.13 7.26 16.65
N GLN A 105 -21.45 7.84 15.65
CA GLN A 105 -20.01 8.10 15.68
C GLN A 105 -19.72 9.57 16.02
N THR A 106 -18.45 9.95 16.04
CA THR A 106 -18.03 11.34 16.30
C THR A 106 -18.41 12.30 15.18
N HIS A 107 -18.55 11.81 13.95
CA HIS A 107 -18.75 12.66 12.78
C HIS A 107 -19.81 12.12 11.80
N SER A 108 -20.30 10.90 12.04
CA SER A 108 -21.27 10.21 11.18
C SER A 108 -22.30 9.46 12.02
N VAL A 109 -23.40 9.09 11.37
CA VAL A 109 -24.28 8.00 11.79
C VAL A 109 -23.94 6.80 10.91
N THR A 110 -23.54 5.69 11.54
CA THR A 110 -23.19 4.46 10.81
C THR A 110 -24.35 3.48 10.82
N VAL A 111 -24.69 2.94 9.65
CA VAL A 111 -25.58 1.78 9.51
C VAL A 111 -24.75 0.59 9.06
N ALA A 112 -24.52 -0.36 9.97
CA ALA A 112 -23.79 -1.59 9.70
C ALA A 112 -24.74 -2.70 9.29
N TYR A 113 -24.45 -3.38 8.18
CA TYR A 113 -25.16 -4.55 7.67
C TYR A 113 -24.45 -5.81 8.17
N MET A 114 -25.20 -6.68 8.81
CA MET A 114 -24.67 -7.84 9.52
C MET A 114 -25.25 -9.13 8.92
N ASP A 115 -24.36 -10.08 8.64
CA ASP A 115 -24.69 -11.48 8.39
C ASP A 115 -24.36 -12.28 9.66
N GLY A 116 -25.40 -12.56 10.45
CA GLY A 116 -25.24 -13.01 11.85
C GLY A 116 -24.48 -11.98 12.67
N ASP A 117 -23.31 -12.38 13.19
CA ASP A 117 -22.43 -11.51 13.98
C ASP A 117 -21.34 -10.81 13.16
N LYS A 118 -21.22 -11.13 11.86
CA LYS A 118 -20.19 -10.56 10.98
C LYS A 118 -20.72 -9.30 10.30
N GLU A 119 -20.02 -8.18 10.47
CA GLU A 119 -20.24 -6.99 9.66
C GLU A 119 -19.75 -7.25 8.23
N ILE A 120 -20.63 -7.08 7.24
CA ILE A 120 -20.30 -7.31 5.83
C ILE A 120 -20.19 -6.01 5.05
N PHE A 121 -20.83 -4.94 5.52
CA PHE A 121 -20.83 -3.63 4.90
C PHE A 121 -21.30 -2.57 5.89
N SER A 122 -20.86 -1.33 5.75
CA SER A 122 -21.36 -0.21 6.52
C SER A 122 -21.62 1.01 5.66
N VAL A 123 -22.54 1.87 6.11
CA VAL A 123 -22.82 3.16 5.49
C VAL A 123 -22.60 4.25 6.52
N ASP A 124 -21.68 5.15 6.25
CA ASP A 124 -21.39 6.32 7.08
C ASP A 124 -22.09 7.55 6.53
N ILE A 125 -23.08 8.06 7.27
CA ILE A 125 -23.89 9.21 6.89
C ILE A 125 -23.40 10.44 7.65
N VAL A 126 -22.81 11.40 6.95
CA VAL A 126 -22.21 12.60 7.51
C VAL A 126 -23.16 13.79 7.28
N PRO A 127 -23.75 14.39 8.33
CA PRO A 127 -24.55 15.60 8.18
C PRO A 127 -23.67 16.78 7.77
N ALA A 128 -24.17 17.64 6.90
CA ALA A 128 -23.37 18.69 6.29
C ALA A 128 -24.17 19.93 5.91
N TYR A 129 -23.51 21.08 5.92
CA TYR A 129 -24.03 22.34 5.39
C TYR A 129 -23.17 22.80 4.22
N ILE A 130 -23.80 23.26 3.14
CA ILE A 130 -23.10 23.91 2.03
C ILE A 130 -22.54 25.25 2.52
N PHE A 131 -21.24 25.52 2.35
CA PHE A 131 -20.63 26.77 2.84
C PHE A 131 -19.98 27.62 1.75
N SER A 132 -19.46 27.01 0.69
CA SER A 132 -18.75 27.72 -0.37
C SER A 132 -18.70 26.85 -1.64
N LYS A 133 -17.87 27.27 -2.61
CA LYS A 133 -17.55 26.53 -3.84
C LYS A 133 -16.04 26.39 -3.99
N ASN A 134 -15.61 25.26 -4.56
CA ASN A 134 -14.22 24.99 -4.88
C ASN A 134 -13.82 25.54 -6.27
N GLU A 135 -12.59 25.26 -6.71
CA GLU A 135 -12.06 25.71 -8.01
C GLU A 135 -12.83 25.16 -9.23
N PHE A 136 -13.66 24.13 -9.04
CA PHE A 136 -14.51 23.52 -10.06
C PHE A 136 -15.95 24.04 -10.02
N GLN A 137 -16.25 25.08 -9.23
CA GLN A 137 -17.61 25.59 -9.00
C GLN A 137 -18.56 24.59 -8.31
N LEU A 138 -18.01 23.54 -7.70
CA LEU A 138 -18.75 22.53 -6.94
C LEU A 138 -18.83 22.95 -5.48
N ASP A 139 -19.95 22.64 -4.85
CA ASP A 139 -20.19 23.00 -3.45
C ASP A 139 -19.18 22.33 -2.51
N THR A 140 -18.72 23.08 -1.51
CA THR A 140 -17.93 22.61 -0.37
C THR A 140 -18.77 22.65 0.89
N TYR A 141 -18.38 21.86 1.89
CA TYR A 141 -19.25 21.55 3.03
C TYR A 141 -18.59 21.76 4.38
N LYS A 142 -19.39 22.20 5.35
CA LYS A 142 -19.06 22.12 6.77
C LYS A 142 -19.58 20.78 7.29
N VAL A 143 -18.70 19.96 7.88
CA VAL A 143 -19.02 18.65 8.46
C VAL A 143 -18.58 18.58 9.93
N PRO A 144 -19.17 17.70 10.77
CA PRO A 144 -18.74 17.54 12.14
C PRO A 144 -17.26 17.14 12.25
N GLU A 145 -16.55 17.67 13.23
CA GLU A 145 -15.16 17.34 13.46
C GLU A 145 -14.94 15.89 13.93
N LEU A 146 -14.03 15.19 13.25
CA LEU A 146 -13.45 13.94 13.71
C LEU A 146 -12.62 14.16 14.98
N LEU A 147 -13.20 13.94 16.15
CA LEU A 147 -12.45 13.92 17.41
C LEU A 147 -11.50 12.70 17.43
N ARG A 148 -10.20 12.95 17.24
CA ARG A 148 -9.15 11.91 17.35
C ARG A 148 -9.10 11.38 18.79
N LYS A 149 -9.34 10.08 18.96
CA LYS A 149 -9.02 9.40 20.21
C LYS A 149 -7.51 9.19 20.35
N ARG A 150 -6.99 9.32 21.58
CA ARG A 150 -5.89 8.46 22.07
C ARG A 150 -6.52 7.11 22.49
N HIS A 151 -5.94 5.99 22.09
CA HIS A 151 -6.46 4.63 22.28
C HIS A 151 -7.01 4.33 23.70
N GLY A 152 -8.15 3.61 23.80
CA GLY A 152 -8.71 3.10 25.07
C GLY A 152 -10.25 2.86 25.10
N ASN A 153 -10.68 1.84 25.85
CA ASN A 153 -12.04 1.25 25.94
C ASN A 153 -13.14 2.10 26.62
N LYS A 154 -13.02 3.42 26.68
CA LYS A 154 -13.98 4.27 27.40
C LYS A 154 -14.50 5.40 26.51
N ARG A 155 -15.27 5.00 25.49
CA ARG A 155 -15.93 5.89 24.52
C ARG A 155 -17.00 6.75 25.20
N ASN A 156 -17.83 6.16 26.06
CA ASN A 156 -18.90 6.86 26.78
C ASN A 156 -18.38 7.82 27.86
N GLU A 157 -17.27 7.51 28.52
CA GLU A 157 -16.69 8.39 29.56
C GLU A 157 -16.06 9.64 28.97
N PHE A 158 -15.49 9.57 27.75
CA PHE A 158 -14.96 10.74 27.06
C PHE A 158 -16.07 11.73 26.67
N TYR A 159 -17.24 11.24 26.25
CA TYR A 159 -18.41 12.10 25.97
C TYR A 159 -18.94 12.77 27.25
N GLN A 160 -19.00 12.03 28.37
CA GLN A 160 -19.33 12.62 29.66
C GLN A 160 -18.29 13.68 30.06
N GLN A 161 -16.99 13.43 29.85
CA GLN A 161 -15.93 14.38 30.17
C GLN A 161 -15.94 15.64 29.28
N LEU A 162 -16.19 15.52 27.96
CA LEU A 162 -16.31 16.69 27.08
C LEU A 162 -17.54 17.55 27.41
N ALA A 163 -18.65 16.91 27.76
CA ALA A 163 -19.84 17.60 28.26
C ALA A 163 -19.57 18.31 29.61
N ILE A 164 -18.75 17.71 30.48
CA ILE A 164 -18.31 18.32 31.76
C ILE A 164 -17.30 19.47 31.53
N GLN A 165 -16.47 19.40 30.49
CA GLN A 165 -15.39 20.37 30.22
C GLN A 165 -15.79 21.53 29.30
N GLY A 166 -17.01 21.55 28.75
CA GLY A 166 -17.49 22.63 27.88
C GLY A 166 -16.73 22.78 26.55
N ARG A 167 -16.01 21.76 26.11
CA ARG A 167 -15.39 21.74 24.77
C ARG A 167 -16.44 21.31 23.74
N GLU A 168 -16.98 22.28 23.01
CA GLU A 168 -17.91 22.01 21.91
C GLU A 168 -17.19 21.35 20.72
N MET A 169 -17.81 20.32 20.15
CA MET A 169 -17.40 19.75 18.86
C MET A 169 -17.59 20.82 17.78
N GLY A 170 -16.56 21.05 16.96
CA GLY A 170 -16.60 22.04 15.89
C GLY A 170 -17.15 21.49 14.58
N TRP A 171 -17.43 22.42 13.66
CA TRP A 171 -17.62 22.13 12.25
C TRP A 171 -16.30 22.39 11.49
N ILE A 172 -15.90 21.47 10.61
CA ILE A 172 -14.69 21.57 9.80
C ILE A 172 -15.04 21.69 8.32
N ASP A 173 -14.17 22.33 7.53
CA ASP A 173 -14.32 22.43 6.08
C ASP A 173 -14.00 21.10 5.38
N SER A 174 -14.74 20.79 4.33
CA SER A 174 -14.60 19.56 3.55
C SER A 174 -14.94 19.78 2.07
N ASP A 175 -14.14 19.19 1.18
CA ASP A 175 -14.29 19.26 -0.29
C ASP A 175 -14.35 17.86 -0.94
N PRO A 176 -15.34 17.02 -0.60
CA PRO A 176 -15.46 15.68 -1.17
C PRO A 176 -15.66 15.70 -2.69
N ARG A 177 -16.38 16.71 -3.21
CA ARG A 177 -16.65 16.86 -4.65
C ARG A 177 -15.39 17.21 -5.45
N GLY A 178 -14.50 18.01 -4.89
CA GLY A 178 -13.20 18.29 -5.50
C GLY A 178 -12.31 17.05 -5.57
N TYR A 179 -12.26 16.24 -4.51
CA TYR A 179 -11.55 14.95 -4.56
C TYR A 179 -12.12 14.02 -5.65
N ILE A 180 -13.45 13.96 -5.80
CA ILE A 180 -14.11 13.21 -6.88
C ILE A 180 -13.72 13.75 -8.25
N LYS A 181 -13.76 15.07 -8.43
CA LYS A 181 -13.41 15.70 -9.71
C LYS A 181 -11.96 15.43 -10.10
N VAL A 182 -11.02 15.61 -9.16
CA VAL A 182 -9.59 15.35 -9.38
C VAL A 182 -9.35 13.89 -9.76
N ALA A 183 -9.90 12.94 -9.00
CA ALA A 183 -9.74 11.51 -9.30
C ALA A 183 -10.34 11.14 -10.68
N SER A 184 -11.48 11.74 -11.04
CA SER A 184 -12.11 11.53 -12.33
C SER A 184 -11.28 12.08 -13.48
N ASP A 185 -10.74 13.29 -13.35
CA ASP A 185 -9.95 13.95 -14.41
C ASP A 185 -8.65 13.19 -14.66
N ILE A 186 -7.94 12.82 -13.59
CA ILE A 186 -6.71 12.03 -13.70
C ILE A 186 -7.01 10.70 -14.38
N ASN A 187 -8.06 9.99 -13.96
CA ASN A 187 -8.40 8.70 -14.56
C ASN A 187 -8.82 8.82 -16.03
N LYS A 188 -9.44 9.94 -16.42
CA LYS A 188 -9.80 10.20 -17.81
C LYS A 188 -8.55 10.39 -18.67
N SER A 189 -7.53 11.05 -18.14
CA SER A 189 -6.23 11.20 -18.82
C SER A 189 -5.46 9.88 -18.86
N ASN A 190 -5.47 9.12 -17.77
CA ASN A 190 -4.79 7.83 -17.68
C ASN A 190 -5.56 6.86 -16.77
N ASN A 191 -6.10 5.79 -17.35
CA ASN A 191 -6.94 4.84 -16.64
C ASN A 191 -6.17 3.86 -15.73
N ASP A 192 -4.83 3.88 -15.74
CA ASP A 192 -4.03 3.13 -14.78
C ASP A 192 -4.08 3.76 -13.38
N PHE A 193 -4.41 5.05 -13.26
CA PHE A 193 -4.54 5.73 -11.95
C PHE A 193 -5.42 4.96 -10.94
N ARG A 194 -6.68 4.66 -11.30
CA ARG A 194 -7.57 3.91 -10.39
C ARG A 194 -7.06 2.51 -10.12
N LYS A 195 -6.40 1.88 -11.10
CA LYS A 195 -5.88 0.52 -10.92
C LYS A 195 -4.70 0.48 -9.95
N SER A 196 -3.76 1.42 -10.10
CA SER A 196 -2.64 1.64 -9.19
C SER A 196 -3.13 1.89 -7.76
N VAL A 197 -4.14 2.76 -7.58
CA VAL A 197 -4.74 3.01 -6.25
C VAL A 197 -5.33 1.73 -5.65
N LYS A 198 -6.11 0.98 -6.42
CA LYS A 198 -6.75 -0.25 -5.93
C LYS A 198 -5.72 -1.32 -5.56
N PHE A 199 -4.69 -1.50 -6.38
CA PHE A 199 -3.64 -2.47 -6.10
C PHE A 199 -2.92 -2.17 -4.79
N VAL A 200 -2.47 -0.92 -4.61
CA VAL A 200 -1.77 -0.51 -3.39
C VAL A 200 -2.69 -0.51 -2.17
N LYS A 201 -3.98 -0.18 -2.33
CA LYS A 201 -4.97 -0.33 -1.26
C LYS A 201 -5.16 -1.80 -0.85
N ALA A 202 -5.18 -2.72 -1.82
CA ALA A 202 -5.30 -4.15 -1.54
C ALA A 202 -4.06 -4.66 -0.79
N TRP A 203 -2.86 -4.26 -1.20
CA TRP A 203 -1.62 -4.53 -0.45
C TRP A 203 -1.72 -4.00 0.98
N ALA A 204 -2.09 -2.74 1.17
CA ALA A 204 -2.21 -2.19 2.51
C ALA A 204 -3.34 -2.82 3.34
N ASN A 205 -4.35 -3.41 2.69
CA ASN A 205 -5.46 -4.08 3.37
C ASN A 205 -5.06 -5.46 3.89
N SER A 206 -4.33 -6.25 3.11
CA SER A 206 -3.89 -7.58 3.56
C SER A 206 -3.03 -7.50 4.83
N TYR A 207 -2.17 -6.49 4.94
CA TYR A 207 -1.39 -6.27 6.16
C TYR A 207 -2.22 -5.75 7.34
N LYS A 208 -3.34 -5.04 7.11
CA LYS A 208 -4.23 -4.64 8.21
C LYS A 208 -5.04 -5.81 8.76
N GLU A 209 -5.38 -6.76 7.90
CA GLU A 209 -6.08 -7.97 8.31
C GLU A 209 -5.19 -8.86 9.18
N GLU A 210 -3.89 -8.90 8.88
CA GLU A 210 -2.91 -9.70 9.63
C GLU A 210 -2.30 -8.96 10.85
N TYR A 211 -2.03 -7.66 10.71
CA TYR A 211 -1.32 -6.88 11.73
C TYR A 211 -2.15 -5.68 12.19
N ASP A 212 -2.69 -5.78 13.41
CA ASP A 212 -3.47 -4.70 14.05
C ASP A 212 -2.72 -3.36 14.06
N ASP A 213 -1.40 -3.38 14.21
CA ASP A 213 -0.54 -2.20 14.23
C ASP A 213 -0.17 -1.64 12.85
N PHE A 214 -0.67 -2.22 11.76
CA PHE A 214 -0.46 -1.69 10.41
C PHE A 214 -1.35 -0.45 10.15
N LYS A 215 -0.88 0.71 10.60
CA LYS A 215 -1.65 1.96 10.58
C LYS A 215 -1.42 2.77 9.29
N MET A 216 -2.02 2.33 8.19
CA MET A 216 -1.97 3.03 6.90
C MET A 216 -3.37 3.42 6.39
N LYS A 217 -3.64 4.70 6.15
CA LYS A 217 -4.98 5.13 5.67
C LYS A 217 -5.12 4.97 4.15
N SER A 218 -6.21 4.35 3.71
CA SER A 218 -6.54 4.16 2.29
C SER A 218 -6.64 5.48 1.50
N PHE A 219 -7.17 6.53 2.14
CA PHE A 219 -7.23 7.85 1.52
C PHE A 219 -5.84 8.48 1.36
N HIS A 220 -4.92 8.26 2.30
CA HIS A 220 -3.53 8.72 2.16
C HIS A 220 -2.84 8.06 0.96
N ILE A 221 -3.00 6.74 0.80
CA ILE A 221 -2.50 6.00 -0.37
C ILE A 221 -3.00 6.62 -1.67
N GLU A 222 -4.31 6.84 -1.77
CA GLU A 222 -4.93 7.42 -2.97
C GLU A 222 -4.35 8.80 -3.30
N GLN A 223 -4.13 9.64 -2.29
CA GLN A 223 -3.63 11.00 -2.50
C GLN A 223 -2.13 11.03 -2.85
N LEU A 224 -1.31 10.11 -2.32
CA LEU A 224 0.08 9.94 -2.78
C LEU A 224 0.15 9.57 -4.27
N ILE A 225 -0.68 8.61 -4.70
CA ILE A 225 -0.75 8.22 -6.12
C ILE A 225 -1.33 9.36 -6.97
N THR A 226 -2.29 10.11 -6.46
CA THR A 226 -2.84 11.32 -7.11
C THR A 226 -1.74 12.33 -7.41
N ILE A 227 -0.83 12.58 -6.46
CA ILE A 227 0.32 13.47 -6.65
C ILE A 227 1.24 12.95 -7.76
N GLN A 228 1.54 11.65 -7.78
CA GLN A 228 2.38 11.06 -8.82
C GLN A 228 1.81 11.26 -10.23
N TYR A 229 0.51 10.99 -10.44
CA TYR A 229 -0.13 11.16 -11.74
C TYR A 229 -0.32 12.63 -12.15
N LYS A 230 -0.40 13.56 -11.17
CA LYS A 230 -0.36 15.00 -11.46
C LYS A 230 1.00 15.46 -11.94
N LEU A 231 2.08 14.87 -11.39
CA LEU A 231 3.45 15.17 -11.79
C LEU A 231 3.80 14.54 -13.14
N ASN A 232 3.33 13.31 -13.38
CA ASN A 232 3.53 12.59 -14.64
C ASN A 232 2.27 11.82 -15.03
N SER A 233 1.55 12.33 -16.03
CA SER A 233 0.32 11.70 -16.55
C SER A 233 0.57 10.42 -17.35
N ASN A 234 1.82 10.15 -17.75
CA ASN A 234 2.19 9.04 -18.64
C ASN A 234 2.64 7.79 -17.87
N LEU A 235 2.53 7.79 -16.54
CA LEU A 235 2.86 6.62 -15.73
C LEU A 235 2.02 5.41 -16.12
N GLU A 236 2.68 4.28 -16.39
CA GLU A 236 1.99 3.00 -16.45
C GLU A 236 1.79 2.45 -15.03
N ILE A 237 0.90 1.47 -14.88
CA ILE A 237 0.58 0.86 -13.58
C ILE A 237 1.83 0.39 -12.80
N PHE A 238 2.80 -0.25 -13.47
CA PHE A 238 4.07 -0.66 -12.84
C PHE A 238 4.83 0.55 -12.29
N ASP A 239 4.94 1.64 -13.05
CA ASP A 239 5.70 2.83 -12.63
C ASP A 239 5.07 3.45 -11.38
N ALA A 240 3.74 3.59 -11.38
CA ALA A 240 3.02 4.18 -10.26
C ALA A 240 3.15 3.33 -8.98
N ILE A 241 3.07 2.01 -9.10
CA ILE A 241 3.25 1.08 -7.98
C ILE A 241 4.70 1.12 -7.49
N PHE A 242 5.68 0.97 -8.38
CA PHE A 242 7.09 0.99 -8.01
C PHE A 242 7.49 2.31 -7.34
N ASN A 243 7.11 3.45 -7.93
CA ASN A 243 7.38 4.78 -7.39
C ASN A 243 6.70 5.01 -6.03
N PHE A 244 5.47 4.52 -5.85
CA PHE A 244 4.79 4.57 -4.55
C PHE A 244 5.63 3.90 -3.45
N PHE A 245 6.10 2.68 -3.70
CA PHE A 245 6.91 1.95 -2.73
C PHE A 245 8.30 2.56 -2.54
N LEU A 246 8.92 3.09 -3.59
CA LEU A 246 10.18 3.82 -3.47
C LEU A 246 10.07 5.04 -2.55
N GLN A 247 9.00 5.84 -2.71
CA GLN A 247 8.76 7.08 -1.98
C GLN A 247 8.13 6.88 -0.60
N LEU A 248 7.79 5.64 -0.23
CA LEU A 248 7.09 5.35 1.01
C LEU A 248 7.83 5.81 2.28
N PRO A 249 9.18 5.64 2.40
CA PRO A 249 9.90 6.13 3.57
C PRO A 249 9.75 7.64 3.79
N ASP A 250 9.90 8.42 2.71
CA ASP A 250 9.74 9.88 2.76
C ASP A 250 8.29 10.27 3.03
N SER A 251 7.34 9.58 2.39
CA SER A 251 5.90 9.85 2.52
C SER A 251 5.34 9.56 3.91
N PHE A 252 6.04 8.77 4.70
CA PHE A 252 5.70 8.49 6.10
C PHE A 252 6.62 9.20 7.09
N SER A 253 7.58 10.01 6.63
CA SER A 253 8.47 10.75 7.52
C SER A 253 7.77 11.94 8.22
N ARG A 254 6.86 12.62 7.52
CA ARG A 254 6.11 13.78 8.00
C ARG A 254 4.84 14.00 7.19
N PRO A 255 3.80 14.67 7.74
CA PRO A 255 2.67 15.13 6.95
C PRO A 255 3.10 16.12 5.86
N GLN A 256 2.56 15.96 4.66
CA GLN A 256 2.93 16.73 3.49
C GLN A 256 1.78 17.02 2.52
N ILE A 257 0.60 16.41 2.72
CA ILE A 257 -0.54 16.60 1.81
C ILE A 257 -1.57 17.52 2.45
N THR A 258 -1.63 18.76 1.99
CA THR A 258 -2.61 19.75 2.47
C THR A 258 -4.04 19.33 2.13
N ASP A 259 -4.97 19.58 3.05
CA ASP A 259 -6.40 19.40 2.78
C ASP A 259 -6.89 20.40 1.72
N ARG A 260 -7.81 19.96 0.85
CA ARG A 260 -8.34 20.80 -0.24
C ARG A 260 -9.25 21.92 0.26
N ALA A 261 -9.96 21.69 1.36
CA ALA A 261 -10.91 22.62 1.93
C ALA A 261 -10.26 23.53 3.00
N ASP A 262 -9.11 23.12 3.54
CA ASP A 262 -8.37 23.86 4.56
C ASP A 262 -6.84 23.68 4.41
N SER A 263 -6.18 24.68 3.84
CA SER A 263 -4.73 24.66 3.60
C SER A 263 -3.88 24.67 4.87
N THR A 264 -4.48 24.91 6.04
CA THR A 264 -3.77 24.87 7.33
C THR A 264 -3.66 23.46 7.91
N ARG A 265 -4.35 22.48 7.31
CA ARG A 265 -4.41 21.09 7.77
C ARG A 265 -3.80 20.14 6.77
N TYR A 266 -3.35 18.99 7.27
CA TYR A 266 -2.84 17.91 6.43
C TYR A 266 -3.72 16.67 6.56
N ILE A 267 -4.10 16.06 5.43
CA ILE A 267 -4.92 14.84 5.43
C ILE A 267 -4.15 13.64 6.02
N ASP A 268 -2.83 13.71 5.97
CA ASP A 268 -1.87 12.72 6.45
C ASP A 268 -1.31 13.08 7.84
N ASP A 269 -1.93 14.02 8.56
CA ASP A 269 -1.55 14.41 9.92
C ASP A 269 -1.55 13.24 10.94
N TYR A 270 -2.19 12.12 10.62
CA TYR A 270 -2.15 10.92 11.48
C TYR A 270 -0.76 10.29 11.54
N ILE A 271 0.11 10.58 10.57
CA ILE A 271 1.50 10.12 10.59
C ILE A 271 2.21 10.58 11.85
N LYS A 272 1.88 11.76 12.39
CA LYS A 272 2.47 12.28 13.65
C LYS A 272 2.22 11.38 14.85
N ASP A 273 1.12 10.62 14.81
CA ASP A 273 0.66 9.78 15.91
C ASP A 273 1.20 8.33 15.82
N LEU A 274 1.93 7.98 14.75
CA LEU A 274 2.50 6.64 14.55
C LEU A 274 3.71 6.39 15.44
N THR A 275 3.72 5.25 16.13
CA THR A 275 4.89 4.77 16.90
C THR A 275 6.02 4.33 15.96
N GLN A 276 7.24 4.22 16.48
CA GLN A 276 8.36 3.72 15.68
C GLN A 276 8.10 2.29 15.18
N ALA A 277 7.56 1.40 16.02
CA ALA A 277 7.21 0.03 15.63
C ALA A 277 6.19 -0.02 14.48
N GLN A 278 5.19 0.87 14.49
CA GLN A 278 4.20 0.97 13.40
C GLN A 278 4.84 1.46 12.10
N ARG A 279 5.84 2.34 12.18
CA ARG A 279 6.61 2.80 11.00
C ARG A 279 7.50 1.67 10.47
N ASP A 280 8.22 0.99 11.35
CA ASP A 280 9.09 -0.12 11.00
C ASP A 280 8.31 -1.23 10.30
N LEU A 281 7.11 -1.56 10.81
CA LEU A 281 6.21 -2.54 10.19
C LEU A 281 5.82 -2.16 8.75
N ILE A 282 5.51 -0.89 8.49
CA ILE A 282 5.21 -0.40 7.13
C ILE A 282 6.45 -0.52 6.22
N LEU A 283 7.64 -0.22 6.76
CA LEU A 283 8.90 -0.30 6.00
C LEU A 283 9.32 -1.75 5.71
N GLU A 284 9.12 -2.67 6.64
CA GLU A 284 9.36 -4.11 6.45
C GLU A 284 8.41 -4.70 5.39
N ALA A 285 7.13 -4.36 5.45
CA ALA A 285 6.14 -4.74 4.43
C ALA A 285 6.52 -4.20 3.03
N ARG A 286 7.00 -2.96 2.96
CA ARG A 286 7.49 -2.34 1.72
C ARG A 286 8.75 -3.04 1.19
N ASN A 287 9.69 -3.39 2.07
CA ASN A 287 10.90 -4.12 1.66
C ASN A 287 10.55 -5.51 1.13
N GLN A 288 9.63 -6.23 1.78
CA GLN A 288 9.12 -7.49 1.26
C GLN A 288 8.56 -7.30 -0.15
N PHE A 289 7.62 -6.37 -0.33
CA PHE A 289 6.99 -6.12 -1.63
C PHE A 289 8.01 -5.85 -2.74
N LEU A 290 8.94 -4.92 -2.51
CA LEU A 290 9.94 -4.55 -3.51
C LEU A 290 10.93 -5.69 -3.79
N SER A 291 11.28 -6.50 -2.79
CA SER A 291 12.14 -7.68 -2.97
C SER A 291 11.46 -8.77 -3.81
N GLN A 292 10.14 -8.97 -3.62
CA GLN A 292 9.35 -9.87 -4.46
C GLN A 292 9.26 -9.34 -5.88
N LEU A 293 9.02 -8.03 -6.05
CA LEU A 293 8.97 -7.37 -7.35
C LEU A 293 10.30 -7.51 -8.11
N GLU A 294 11.44 -7.32 -7.42
CA GLU A 294 12.78 -7.57 -7.97
C GLU A 294 12.98 -9.04 -8.35
N SER A 295 12.30 -9.95 -7.65
CA SER A 295 12.39 -11.40 -7.85
C SER A 295 11.45 -11.95 -8.93
N ILE A 296 10.58 -11.14 -9.54
CA ILE A 296 9.56 -11.63 -10.48
C ILE A 296 10.17 -12.36 -11.70
N TYR A 297 9.71 -13.59 -11.90
CA TYR A 297 9.90 -14.41 -13.10
C TYR A 297 8.56 -14.68 -13.79
N PHE A 298 8.55 -15.44 -14.88
CA PHE A 298 7.37 -15.65 -15.72
C PHE A 298 6.19 -16.37 -15.02
N ASP A 299 6.46 -17.17 -13.99
CA ASP A 299 5.45 -17.99 -13.29
C ASP A 299 4.92 -17.34 -12.00
N VAL A 300 5.08 -16.03 -11.82
CA VAL A 300 4.62 -15.35 -10.60
C VAL A 300 3.15 -14.98 -10.69
N GLU A 301 2.39 -15.40 -9.70
CA GLU A 301 1.02 -14.96 -9.50
C GLU A 301 1.03 -13.56 -8.85
N ILE A 302 0.31 -12.61 -9.43
CA ILE A 302 0.25 -11.23 -8.90
C ILE A 302 -0.30 -11.19 -7.47
N GLU A 303 -1.14 -12.16 -7.10
CA GLU A 303 -1.65 -12.33 -5.74
C GLU A 303 -0.54 -12.54 -4.70
N ASP A 304 0.59 -13.17 -5.07
CA ASP A 304 1.71 -13.42 -4.17
C ASP A 304 2.36 -12.11 -3.67
N LEU A 305 2.23 -11.03 -4.46
CA LEU A 305 2.71 -9.69 -4.09
C LEU A 305 1.85 -9.03 -3.01
N LEU A 306 0.65 -9.55 -2.76
CA LEU A 306 -0.27 -9.01 -1.76
C LEU A 306 -0.21 -9.80 -0.44
N GLN A 307 0.57 -10.87 -0.37
CA GLN A 307 0.69 -11.68 0.85
C GLN A 307 1.34 -10.86 2.00
N PRO A 308 0.76 -10.89 3.22
CA PRO A 308 1.20 -10.07 4.34
C PRO A 308 2.45 -10.64 5.04
N VAL A 309 3.53 -10.82 4.28
CA VAL A 309 4.82 -11.34 4.77
C VAL A 309 5.73 -10.18 5.14
N LEU A 310 6.36 -10.23 6.31
CA LEU A 310 7.35 -9.23 6.70
C LEU A 310 8.76 -9.67 6.34
N TYR A 311 9.58 -8.71 5.96
CA TYR A 311 11.00 -8.92 5.72
C TYR A 311 11.84 -7.86 6.43
N THR A 312 12.43 -8.29 7.55
CA THR A 312 13.42 -7.51 8.29
C THR A 312 14.76 -7.60 7.58
N ARG A 313 15.11 -6.52 6.89
CA ARG A 313 16.38 -6.37 6.18
C ARG A 313 17.54 -6.23 7.14
N LEU A 314 18.65 -6.93 6.87
CA LEU A 314 19.90 -6.71 7.59
C LEU A 314 20.57 -5.39 7.13
N PRO A 315 21.24 -4.64 8.01
CA PRO A 315 21.84 -3.34 7.65
C PRO A 315 22.83 -3.38 6.48
N SER A 316 23.51 -4.50 6.26
CA SER A 316 24.52 -4.69 5.20
C SER A 316 23.96 -5.31 3.92
N GLU A 317 22.65 -5.52 3.84
CA GLU A 317 22.02 -6.05 2.65
C GLU A 317 21.54 -4.92 1.76
N ASP A 318 21.78 -5.03 0.46
CA ASP A 318 21.39 -4.09 -0.59
C ASP A 318 20.40 -4.73 -1.56
N PHE A 319 19.58 -3.89 -2.20
CA PHE A 319 18.70 -4.25 -3.30
C PHE A 319 18.85 -3.25 -4.47
N LEU A 320 18.37 -3.63 -5.65
CA LEU A 320 18.41 -2.73 -6.82
C LEU A 320 17.48 -1.52 -6.63
N PHE A 321 16.33 -1.73 -5.97
CA PHE A 321 15.39 -0.65 -5.70
C PHE A 321 15.94 0.45 -4.78
N ASP A 322 16.99 0.19 -3.98
CA ASP A 322 17.66 1.23 -3.18
C ASP A 322 18.34 2.28 -4.06
N ARG A 323 18.67 1.90 -5.30
CA ARG A 323 19.26 2.77 -6.32
C ARG A 323 18.23 3.13 -7.40
N GLN A 324 16.94 2.93 -7.10
CA GLN A 324 15.81 3.20 -7.99
C GLN A 324 15.84 2.42 -9.31
N ILE A 325 16.50 1.26 -9.34
CA ILE A 325 16.61 0.41 -10.52
C ILE A 325 15.49 -0.64 -10.50
N PRO A 326 14.51 -0.58 -11.43
CA PRO A 326 13.53 -1.64 -11.57
C PRO A 326 14.15 -2.87 -12.25
N THR A 327 13.63 -4.06 -11.91
CA THR A 327 14.03 -5.32 -12.56
C THR A 327 13.00 -5.73 -13.58
N LEU A 328 13.35 -5.56 -14.85
CA LEU A 328 12.50 -5.79 -16.02
C LEU A 328 13.27 -6.67 -16.99
N THR A 329 13.31 -7.98 -16.71
CA THR A 329 14.18 -8.89 -17.46
C THR A 329 13.68 -9.14 -18.88
N GLU A 330 14.38 -8.57 -19.87
CA GLU A 330 14.13 -8.72 -21.31
C GLU A 330 14.81 -9.93 -21.92
N THR A 331 15.88 -10.40 -21.28
CA THR A 331 16.72 -11.47 -21.79
C THR A 331 17.29 -12.30 -20.65
N THR A 332 17.89 -13.43 -21.00
CA THR A 332 18.52 -14.35 -20.05
C THR A 332 20.02 -14.19 -20.08
N MET A 333 20.65 -14.28 -18.91
CA MET A 333 22.10 -14.39 -18.78
C MET A 333 22.46 -15.51 -17.82
N THR A 334 23.72 -15.93 -17.81
CA THR A 334 24.20 -16.97 -16.90
C THR A 334 25.54 -16.61 -16.28
N ILE A 335 25.72 -17.00 -15.03
CA ILE A 335 26.97 -16.86 -14.27
C ILE A 335 27.46 -18.22 -13.81
N GLU A 336 28.76 -18.31 -13.59
CA GLU A 336 29.42 -19.52 -13.08
C GLU A 336 30.36 -19.18 -11.94
N GLY A 337 30.34 -20.01 -10.90
CA GLY A 337 31.38 -20.02 -9.86
C GLY A 337 32.54 -20.93 -10.25
N TRP A 338 33.78 -20.45 -10.11
CA TRP A 338 35.00 -21.20 -10.38
C TRP A 338 35.81 -21.36 -9.10
N ILE A 339 35.94 -22.60 -8.64
CA ILE A 339 36.53 -22.97 -7.36
C ILE A 339 38.01 -23.24 -7.54
N GLN A 340 38.85 -22.54 -6.79
CA GLN A 340 40.29 -22.79 -6.74
C GLN A 340 40.57 -23.82 -5.63
N LYS A 341 41.03 -25.02 -6.02
CA LYS A 341 41.28 -26.11 -5.05
C LYS A 341 42.72 -26.15 -4.56
N ASN A 342 43.70 -26.04 -5.47
CA ASN A 342 45.15 -25.98 -5.20
C ASN A 342 45.87 -25.43 -6.44
N GLY A 343 46.85 -24.53 -6.27
CA GLY A 343 47.61 -23.97 -7.40
C GLY A 343 46.73 -23.24 -8.44
N ASN A 344 46.89 -23.60 -9.72
CA ASN A 344 46.12 -23.05 -10.85
C ASN A 344 44.87 -23.87 -11.23
N ASP A 345 44.54 -24.93 -10.48
CA ASP A 345 43.41 -25.80 -10.83
C ASP A 345 42.08 -25.18 -10.41
N PHE A 346 41.24 -24.90 -11.41
CA PHE A 346 39.87 -24.43 -11.21
C PHE A 346 38.85 -25.46 -11.67
N ARG A 347 37.85 -25.74 -10.82
CA ARG A 347 36.67 -26.52 -11.20
C ARG A 347 35.43 -25.64 -11.19
N ARG A 348 34.52 -25.84 -12.14
CA ARG A 348 33.23 -25.15 -12.15
C ARG A 348 32.35 -25.65 -10.99
N LEU A 349 31.74 -24.73 -10.27
CA LEU A 349 30.73 -25.01 -9.25
C LEU A 349 29.44 -25.48 -9.95
N THR A 350 28.79 -26.50 -9.39
CA THR A 350 27.51 -26.98 -9.90
C THR A 350 26.40 -25.97 -9.61
N GLN A 351 25.27 -26.07 -10.31
CA GLN A 351 24.12 -25.19 -10.07
C GLN A 351 23.59 -25.31 -8.64
N GLN A 352 23.64 -26.51 -8.05
CA GLN A 352 23.27 -26.74 -6.65
C GLN A 352 24.22 -26.07 -5.66
N GLY A 353 25.43 -25.72 -6.08
CA GLY A 353 26.31 -24.84 -5.30
C GLY A 353 27.13 -25.50 -4.20
N PHE A 354 27.13 -26.83 -4.07
CA PHE A 354 27.83 -27.51 -2.98
C PHE A 354 29.35 -27.33 -3.05
N ILE A 355 29.94 -26.85 -1.96
CA ILE A 355 31.36 -26.58 -1.85
C ILE A 355 31.86 -26.80 -0.41
N ASP A 356 33.13 -27.19 -0.28
CA ASP A 356 33.79 -27.34 1.03
C ASP A 356 34.23 -25.97 1.59
N ASN A 357 34.32 -25.89 2.92
CA ASN A 357 34.83 -24.71 3.60
C ASN A 357 36.34 -24.55 3.36
N GLY A 358 36.81 -23.30 3.27
CA GLY A 358 38.23 -22.94 3.20
C GLY A 358 38.79 -22.84 1.79
N LEU A 359 37.92 -22.78 0.78
CA LEU A 359 38.27 -22.63 -0.63
C LEU A 359 38.07 -21.18 -1.10
N LYS A 360 38.68 -20.86 -2.23
CA LYS A 360 38.45 -19.60 -2.95
C LYS A 360 37.52 -19.84 -4.13
N ILE A 361 36.60 -18.91 -4.37
CA ILE A 361 35.67 -18.97 -5.49
C ILE A 361 35.63 -17.64 -6.24
N LYS A 362 35.75 -17.69 -7.57
CA LYS A 362 35.60 -16.53 -8.45
C LYS A 362 34.36 -16.68 -9.30
N PHE A 363 33.50 -15.67 -9.33
CA PHE A 363 32.31 -15.64 -10.17
C PHE A 363 32.61 -14.90 -11.47
N ARG A 364 32.05 -15.39 -12.57
CA ARG A 364 32.20 -14.79 -13.91
C ARG A 364 30.92 -14.98 -14.70
N LEU A 365 30.71 -14.13 -15.69
CA LEU A 365 29.70 -14.35 -16.72
C LEU A 365 30.10 -15.57 -17.54
N HIS A 366 29.15 -16.47 -17.76
CA HIS A 366 29.27 -17.53 -18.76
C HIS A 366 28.66 -17.08 -20.08
N MET A 367 27.45 -16.54 -20.01
CA MET A 367 26.77 -15.87 -21.11
C MET A 367 26.29 -14.51 -20.60
N GLY A 368 26.97 -13.45 -21.04
CA GLY A 368 26.58 -12.07 -20.77
C GLY A 368 25.57 -11.56 -21.79
N VAL A 369 25.11 -10.33 -21.57
CA VAL A 369 24.22 -9.57 -22.45
C VAL A 369 24.79 -8.17 -22.65
N ASP A 370 24.40 -7.49 -23.72
CA ASP A 370 24.84 -6.11 -23.93
C ASP A 370 24.20 -5.17 -22.88
N CYS A 371 25.02 -4.41 -22.17
CA CYS A 371 24.59 -3.54 -21.07
C CYS A 371 25.67 -2.52 -20.70
N ASP A 372 25.31 -1.50 -19.94
CA ASP A 372 26.24 -0.47 -19.48
C ASP A 372 27.16 -1.03 -18.39
N GLU A 373 26.58 -1.74 -17.41
CA GLU A 373 27.30 -2.25 -16.24
C GLU A 373 26.72 -3.58 -15.74
N TYR A 374 27.60 -4.39 -15.13
CA TYR A 374 27.21 -5.58 -14.38
C TYR A 374 27.34 -5.33 -12.89
N TRP A 375 26.30 -5.59 -12.13
CA TRP A 375 26.29 -5.44 -10.68
C TRP A 375 26.18 -6.81 -10.02
N TRP A 376 26.88 -7.00 -8.91
CA TRP A 376 27.00 -8.30 -8.25
C TRP A 376 26.54 -8.21 -6.80
N LYS A 377 25.54 -9.00 -6.43
CA LYS A 377 25.15 -9.22 -5.03
C LYS A 377 25.83 -10.48 -4.51
N VAL A 378 26.44 -10.39 -3.33
CA VAL A 378 26.78 -11.59 -2.58
C VAL A 378 25.94 -11.65 -1.32
N LYS A 379 25.06 -12.64 -1.23
CA LYS A 379 24.26 -12.88 -0.04
C LYS A 379 24.83 -14.04 0.76
N ASN A 380 25.25 -13.75 1.99
CA ASN A 380 25.53 -14.80 2.96
C ASN A 380 24.24 -15.18 3.72
N ASP A 381 24.18 -16.44 4.17
CA ASP A 381 23.12 -16.96 5.04
C ASP A 381 22.92 -16.05 6.26
N ASN A 382 21.66 -15.73 6.58
CA ASN A 382 21.34 -14.85 7.70
C ASN A 382 21.78 -15.42 9.06
N ASN A 383 21.97 -16.74 9.15
CA ASN A 383 22.36 -17.42 10.39
C ASN A 383 23.86 -17.64 10.52
N CYS A 384 24.68 -17.14 9.59
CA CYS A 384 26.13 -17.28 9.67
C CYS A 384 26.78 -16.17 10.50
N GLU A 385 28.09 -16.31 10.79
CA GLU A 385 28.83 -15.34 11.62
C GLU A 385 28.96 -13.95 10.99
N GLN A 386 28.91 -13.86 9.67
CA GLN A 386 28.97 -12.60 8.92
C GLN A 386 27.91 -12.59 7.82
N PRO A 387 26.64 -12.39 8.19
CA PRO A 387 25.59 -12.24 7.20
C PRO A 387 25.85 -10.95 6.41
N ARG A 388 25.68 -11.02 5.10
CA ARG A 388 25.85 -9.89 4.17
C ARG A 388 24.88 -9.99 3.01
N GLY A 389 24.77 -8.93 2.23
CA GLY A 389 23.96 -8.89 1.03
C GLY A 389 24.30 -7.69 0.14
N ASP A 390 25.55 -7.23 0.17
CA ASP A 390 25.98 -6.01 -0.51
C ASP A 390 26.00 -6.17 -2.04
N ILE A 391 25.72 -5.07 -2.76
CA ILE A 391 25.77 -4.99 -4.22
C ILE A 391 26.95 -4.13 -4.65
N THR A 392 27.82 -4.66 -5.52
CA THR A 392 29.01 -3.98 -6.05
C THR A 392 29.05 -3.96 -7.58
N VAL A 393 29.61 -2.89 -8.16
CA VAL A 393 29.71 -2.72 -9.61
C VAL A 393 30.94 -3.45 -10.17
N GLY A 394 30.78 -4.11 -11.31
CA GLY A 394 31.82 -4.79 -12.08
C GLY A 394 32.16 -6.20 -11.59
N ASN A 395 32.38 -6.38 -10.28
CA ASN A 395 32.70 -7.67 -9.66
C ASN A 395 32.09 -7.78 -8.26
N THR A 396 32.18 -8.97 -7.65
CA THR A 396 31.96 -9.15 -6.20
C THR A 396 32.98 -8.34 -5.38
N LYS A 397 32.62 -7.96 -4.16
CA LYS A 397 33.47 -7.16 -3.27
C LYS A 397 34.86 -7.77 -3.05
N ASN A 398 34.97 -9.09 -2.93
CA ASN A 398 36.25 -9.78 -2.88
C ASN A 398 36.41 -10.66 -4.12
N VAL A 399 37.56 -10.56 -4.79
CA VAL A 399 37.89 -11.40 -5.95
C VAL A 399 39.25 -12.06 -5.71
N PRO A 400 39.32 -13.37 -5.39
CA PRO A 400 38.20 -14.29 -5.18
C PRO A 400 37.49 -14.12 -3.83
N GLU A 401 36.24 -14.60 -3.75
CA GLU A 401 35.49 -14.75 -2.49
C GLU A 401 35.98 -15.96 -1.69
N ASP A 402 35.71 -15.94 -0.38
CA ASP A 402 36.11 -16.97 0.58
C ASP A 402 34.93 -17.85 1.02
N THR A 403 35.09 -19.18 1.04
CA THR A 403 34.06 -20.10 1.58
C THR A 403 34.21 -20.35 3.08
N LYS A 404 34.21 -19.30 3.90
CA LYS A 404 34.49 -19.38 5.36
C LYS A 404 33.33 -19.92 6.19
N TYR A 405 32.11 -19.53 5.86
CA TYR A 405 30.96 -19.72 6.74
C TYR A 405 30.04 -20.82 6.21
N PRO A 406 29.77 -21.89 6.96
CA PRO A 406 28.75 -22.86 6.59
C PRO A 406 27.38 -22.20 6.43
N GLY A 407 26.54 -22.72 5.54
CA GLY A 407 25.19 -22.20 5.30
C GLY A 407 24.80 -22.15 3.82
N ASN A 408 23.61 -21.61 3.57
CA ASN A 408 23.02 -21.43 2.24
C ASN A 408 23.25 -19.99 1.78
N HIS A 409 24.27 -19.80 0.95
CA HIS A 409 24.65 -18.51 0.37
C HIS A 409 24.27 -18.47 -1.10
N TYR A 410 24.32 -17.28 -1.70
CA TYR A 410 24.21 -17.15 -3.14
C TYR A 410 24.93 -15.89 -3.66
N VAL A 411 25.24 -15.93 -4.94
CA VAL A 411 25.69 -14.76 -5.70
C VAL A 411 24.70 -14.50 -6.82
N GLU A 412 24.28 -13.25 -6.95
CA GLU A 412 23.49 -12.77 -8.08
C GLU A 412 24.31 -11.79 -8.90
N CYS A 413 24.07 -11.80 -10.20
CA CYS A 413 24.55 -10.78 -11.12
C CYS A 413 23.34 -10.13 -11.79
N TYR A 414 23.43 -8.84 -12.03
CA TYR A 414 22.42 -8.03 -12.70
C TYR A 414 23.09 -7.29 -13.85
N ALA A 415 22.52 -7.37 -15.05
CA ALA A 415 22.92 -6.56 -16.19
C ALA A 415 22.07 -5.28 -16.19
N ILE A 416 22.72 -4.13 -16.07
CA ILE A 416 22.07 -2.81 -15.99
C ILE A 416 22.22 -2.08 -17.32
N ARG A 417 21.10 -1.68 -17.91
CA ARG A 417 21.04 -0.88 -19.14
C ARG A 417 20.05 0.26 -18.94
N ASP A 418 20.48 1.51 -19.16
CA ASP A 418 19.64 2.71 -19.00
C ASP A 418 18.94 2.79 -17.63
N GLY A 419 19.62 2.37 -16.57
CA GLY A 419 19.08 2.37 -15.20
C GLY A 419 18.03 1.27 -14.94
N ILE A 420 17.91 0.27 -15.81
CA ILE A 420 17.00 -0.88 -15.68
C ILE A 420 17.81 -2.17 -15.62
N CYS A 421 17.43 -3.09 -14.73
CA CYS A 421 17.98 -4.44 -14.76
C CYS A 421 17.27 -5.28 -15.85
N VAL A 422 17.97 -5.49 -16.96
CA VAL A 422 17.46 -6.17 -18.18
C VAL A 422 17.71 -7.68 -18.20
N ALA A 423 18.62 -8.17 -17.34
CA ALA A 423 18.85 -9.58 -17.10
C ALA A 423 19.41 -9.79 -15.69
N LYS A 424 19.11 -10.95 -15.09
CA LYS A 424 19.68 -11.37 -13.81
C LYS A 424 19.97 -12.87 -13.81
N ALA A 425 20.98 -13.28 -13.06
CA ALA A 425 21.34 -14.69 -12.89
C ALA A 425 21.81 -14.95 -11.47
N ARG A 426 21.57 -16.17 -10.96
CA ARG A 426 21.91 -16.58 -9.60
C ARG A 426 22.73 -17.86 -9.62
N GLN A 427 23.79 -17.89 -8.81
CA GLN A 427 24.57 -19.07 -8.47
C GLN A 427 24.42 -19.33 -6.97
N ASN A 428 23.80 -20.45 -6.60
CA ASN A 428 23.75 -20.89 -5.21
C ASN A 428 25.14 -21.35 -4.75
N VAL A 429 25.44 -21.17 -3.47
CA VAL A 429 26.69 -21.58 -2.83
C VAL A 429 26.37 -22.16 -1.46
N VAL A 430 26.40 -23.49 -1.36
CA VAL A 430 26.08 -24.22 -0.13
C VAL A 430 27.37 -24.74 0.49
N ILE A 431 27.78 -24.13 1.60
CA ILE A 431 29.02 -24.47 2.30
C ILE A 431 28.66 -25.45 3.42
N LYS A 432 29.20 -26.68 3.35
CA LYS A 432 28.94 -27.71 4.36
C LYS A 432 29.71 -27.43 5.65
N HIS A 433 29.12 -27.80 6.80
CA HIS A 433 29.86 -27.91 8.05
C HIS A 433 30.97 -28.95 7.90
N GLN A 434 32.19 -28.61 8.30
CA GLN A 434 33.25 -29.62 8.41
C GLN A 434 32.82 -30.63 9.47
N SER A 435 32.63 -31.89 9.08
CA SER A 435 32.58 -32.99 10.03
C SER A 435 33.92 -32.98 10.77
N LYS A 436 33.92 -32.74 12.09
CA LYS A 436 35.12 -32.99 12.90
C LYS A 436 35.54 -34.43 12.62
N LYS A 437 36.66 -34.62 11.92
CA LYS A 437 37.33 -35.92 11.89
C LYS A 437 37.81 -36.16 13.32
N TYR A 438 37.09 -37.00 14.06
CA TYR A 438 37.65 -37.64 15.23
C TYR A 438 38.76 -38.56 14.70
N TYR A 439 40.01 -38.11 14.86
CA TYR A 439 41.19 -38.93 14.60
C TYR A 439 41.47 -39.84 15.78
#